data_AF-A0A3G1A8G8-F1
#
_entry.id   AF-A0A3G1A8G8-F1
#
_cell.length_a   1.000
_cell.length_b   1.000
_cell.length_c   1.000
_cell.angle_alpha   90.00
_cell.angle_beta   90.00
_cell.angle_gamma   90.00
#
_symmetry.space_group_name_H-M   'P 1'
#
loop_
_entity.id
_entity.type
_entity.pdbx_description
1 polymer ?
#
loop_
_entity_poly.entity_id
_entity_poly.type
_entity_poly.pdbx_seq_one_letter_code
_entity_poly.pdbx_strand_id
1 'polypeptide(L)'
;MAVNGRTIKEQESFTHPREAGDNAKKNMASKENNTTSPKTGTRKYLELFEKYLVEAEELYKKGYLPQSGEKYWGATAALLNAIAEKRKWPHYSHRDYADIVEKLSEQLKEPLGPLFANTERLHANYYRNFLSPLNFEAHRQQTLKLIGKLRTLLTQEQEAPQ
;
A
#
# COMPACT_ATOMS: atom_id res chain seq x y z
N MET A 1 29.90 -38.24 -36.15
CA MET A 1 30.73 -38.64 -34.99
C MET A 1 30.10 -38.09 -33.72
N ALA A 2 30.24 -38.86 -32.65
CA ALA A 2 29.38 -38.93 -31.46
C ALA A 2 29.46 -37.74 -30.47
N VAL A 3 28.39 -37.67 -29.68
CA VAL A 3 28.19 -36.95 -28.40
C VAL A 3 29.18 -37.44 -27.34
N ASN A 4 29.70 -36.54 -26.49
CA ASN A 4 30.08 -36.74 -25.07
C ASN A 4 30.79 -35.48 -24.54
N GLY A 5 30.64 -35.01 -23.31
CA GLY A 5 29.98 -35.59 -22.14
C GLY A 5 29.96 -34.61 -20.96
N ARG A 6 29.07 -34.90 -20.00
CA ARG A 6 29.01 -34.34 -18.64
C ARG A 6 30.31 -34.65 -17.87
N THR A 7 30.57 -33.94 -16.76
CA THR A 7 30.68 -34.52 -15.39
C THR A 7 30.72 -33.39 -14.34
N ILE A 8 30.32 -33.76 -13.11
CA ILE A 8 29.88 -33.02 -11.93
C ILE A 8 30.78 -33.40 -10.72
N LYS A 9 30.72 -32.58 -9.64
CA LYS A 9 31.22 -32.75 -8.24
C LYS A 9 32.67 -32.27 -7.98
N GLU A 10 33.06 -31.69 -6.84
CA GLU A 10 32.71 -31.88 -5.40
C GLU A 10 33.16 -30.63 -4.58
N GLN A 11 32.34 -30.06 -3.70
CA GLN A 11 32.45 -30.03 -2.22
C GLN A 11 33.81 -29.70 -1.58
N GLU A 12 33.87 -28.62 -0.78
CA GLU A 12 34.68 -28.57 0.45
C GLU A 12 33.91 -27.91 1.60
N SER A 13 33.93 -28.63 2.72
CA SER A 13 33.38 -28.35 4.05
C SER A 13 34.41 -27.65 4.94
N PHE A 14 34.03 -26.73 5.82
CA PHE A 14 34.84 -26.45 7.02
C PHE A 14 34.00 -26.14 8.25
N THR A 15 34.45 -26.73 9.36
CA THR A 15 33.79 -26.99 10.62
C THR A 15 33.99 -25.87 11.65
N HIS A 16 33.06 -25.81 12.61
CA HIS A 16 33.07 -24.98 13.82
C HIS A 16 34.12 -25.45 14.86
N PRO A 17 34.59 -24.53 15.73
CA PRO A 17 34.80 -24.85 17.15
C PRO A 17 33.98 -23.96 18.12
N ARG A 18 33.65 -24.54 19.28
CA ARG A 18 32.84 -24.02 20.40
C ARG A 18 33.67 -23.36 21.53
N GLU A 19 33.05 -22.36 22.17
CA GLU A 19 33.04 -21.97 23.62
C GLU A 19 34.38 -21.55 24.30
N ALA A 20 34.48 -20.65 25.29
CA ALA A 20 33.56 -20.12 26.31
C ALA A 20 34.03 -18.74 26.83
N GLY A 21 33.18 -17.99 27.56
CA GLY A 21 33.61 -16.84 28.37
C GLY A 21 32.47 -16.10 29.08
N ASP A 22 32.39 -16.27 30.40
CA ASP A 22 31.35 -15.81 31.33
C ASP A 22 31.43 -14.32 31.76
N ASN A 23 30.29 -13.84 32.28
CA ASN A 23 30.04 -12.73 33.24
C ASN A 23 30.18 -11.25 32.82
N ALA A 24 29.06 -10.52 32.94
CA ALA A 24 28.93 -9.39 33.89
C ALA A 24 27.49 -8.86 33.99
N LYS A 25 27.03 -8.65 35.23
CA LYS A 25 25.74 -8.06 35.59
C LYS A 25 25.70 -6.54 35.42
N LYS A 26 24.46 -6.05 35.28
CA LYS A 26 23.90 -4.77 35.76
C LYS A 26 24.09 -3.57 34.82
N ASN A 27 22.97 -3.02 34.34
CA ASN A 27 22.49 -1.71 34.78
C ASN A 27 21.02 -1.47 34.38
N MET A 28 20.19 -1.27 35.40
CA MET A 28 18.90 -0.58 35.33
C MET A 28 19.18 0.92 35.17
N ALA A 29 18.63 1.54 34.13
CA ALA A 29 18.39 2.98 34.02
C ALA A 29 17.18 3.14 33.08
N SER A 30 15.98 3.25 33.66
CA SER A 30 15.20 4.50 33.72
C SER A 30 14.70 5.01 32.37
N LYS A 31 13.50 4.53 32.01
CA LYS A 31 12.32 5.36 31.70
C LYS A 31 12.59 6.62 30.87
N GLU A 32 12.46 6.51 29.55
CA GLU A 32 11.96 7.60 28.73
C GLU A 32 10.77 7.11 27.92
N ASN A 33 9.60 7.41 28.47
CA ASN A 33 8.32 7.26 27.82
C ASN A 33 8.21 8.32 26.73
N ASN A 34 8.81 8.09 25.56
CA ASN A 34 8.45 8.89 24.39
C ASN A 34 7.14 8.34 23.81
N THR A 35 6.04 8.80 24.42
CA THR A 35 4.69 8.72 23.86
C THR A 35 4.65 9.57 22.58
N THR A 36 5.25 9.04 21.52
CA THR A 36 5.00 9.54 20.17
C THR A 36 3.54 9.22 19.87
N SER A 37 2.71 10.23 20.04
CA SER A 37 1.30 10.19 19.65
C SER A 37 1.19 9.64 18.22
N PRO A 38 0.26 8.72 17.90
CA PRO A 38 0.15 8.07 16.58
C PRO A 38 -0.18 9.02 15.40
N LYS A 39 -0.20 10.33 15.61
CA LYS A 39 -0.64 11.34 14.64
C LYS A 39 0.30 11.52 13.44
N THR A 40 1.54 11.00 13.50
CA THR A 40 2.54 11.23 12.45
C THR A 40 2.43 10.28 11.26
N GLY A 41 1.92 9.05 11.45
CA GLY A 41 1.74 8.06 10.37
C GLY A 41 0.65 8.46 9.39
N THR A 42 -0.56 8.71 9.89
CA THR A 42 -1.72 9.11 9.07
C THR A 42 -1.48 10.39 8.26
N ARG A 43 -0.79 11.38 8.82
CA ARG A 43 -0.52 12.66 8.13
C ARG A 43 0.34 12.46 6.87
N LYS A 44 1.37 11.63 6.94
CA LYS A 44 2.24 11.33 5.79
C LYS A 44 1.45 10.72 4.63
N TYR A 45 0.51 9.83 4.93
CA TYR A 45 -0.34 9.24 3.91
C TYR A 45 -1.31 10.24 3.28
N LEU A 46 -1.86 11.18 4.07
CA LEU A 46 -2.70 12.25 3.54
C LEU A 46 -1.91 13.18 2.61
N GLU A 47 -0.68 13.53 2.98
CA GLU A 47 0.21 14.33 2.11
C GLU A 47 0.56 13.60 0.81
N LEU A 48 0.83 12.28 0.87
CA LEU A 48 1.03 11.46 -0.33
C LEU A 48 -0.22 11.35 -1.20
N PHE A 49 -1.39 11.19 -0.57
CA PHE A 49 -2.67 11.16 -1.27
C PHE A 49 -2.89 12.43 -2.10
N GLU A 50 -2.75 13.61 -1.49
CA GLU A 50 -2.96 14.89 -2.17
C GLU A 50 -1.98 15.06 -3.33
N LYS A 51 -0.70 14.76 -3.10
CA LYS A 51 0.33 14.79 -4.14
C LYS A 51 -0.03 13.89 -5.33
N TYR A 52 -0.38 12.64 -5.07
CA TYR A 52 -0.68 11.69 -6.14
C TYR A 52 -1.99 12.01 -6.87
N LEU A 53 -3.00 12.52 -6.18
CA LEU A 53 -4.25 12.90 -6.83
C LEU A 53 -4.03 14.09 -7.79
N VAL A 54 -3.26 15.10 -7.36
CA VAL A 54 -2.90 16.23 -8.24
C VAL A 54 -2.11 15.74 -9.45
N GLU A 55 -1.07 14.93 -9.24
CA GLU A 55 -0.28 14.36 -10.35
C GLU A 55 -1.13 13.50 -11.29
N ALA A 56 -2.07 12.69 -10.77
CA ALA A 56 -2.96 11.86 -11.56
C ALA A 56 -3.83 12.70 -12.50
N GLU A 57 -4.44 13.77 -11.99
CA GLU A 57 -5.29 14.68 -12.75
C GLU A 57 -4.49 15.48 -13.80
N GLU A 58 -3.28 15.93 -13.47
CA GLU A 58 -2.41 16.61 -14.42
C GLU A 58 -1.99 15.72 -15.58
N LEU A 59 -1.61 14.47 -15.28
CA LEU A 59 -1.24 13.47 -16.30
C LEU A 59 -2.45 13.11 -17.17
N TYR A 60 -3.62 12.96 -16.57
CA TYR A 60 -4.87 12.69 -17.28
C TYR A 60 -5.17 13.80 -18.29
N LYS A 61 -5.11 15.07 -17.88
CA LYS A 61 -5.35 16.24 -18.75
C LYS A 61 -4.37 16.30 -19.94
N LYS A 62 -3.16 15.80 -19.75
CA LYS A 62 -2.12 15.73 -20.80
C LYS A 62 -2.24 14.48 -21.69
N GLY A 63 -3.17 13.57 -21.41
CA GLY A 63 -3.37 12.32 -22.15
C GLY A 63 -2.41 11.20 -21.77
N TYR A 64 -1.61 11.36 -20.70
CA TYR A 64 -0.69 10.33 -20.21
C TYR A 64 -1.43 9.30 -19.35
N LEU A 65 -2.33 8.54 -19.99
CA LEU A 65 -3.28 7.67 -19.29
C LEU A 65 -2.61 6.57 -18.45
N PRO A 66 -1.60 5.82 -18.94
CA PRO A 66 -0.93 4.82 -18.11
C PRO A 66 -0.35 5.40 -16.83
N GLN A 67 0.37 6.52 -16.93
CA GLN A 67 1.01 7.18 -15.79
C GLN A 67 -0.04 7.78 -14.85
N SER A 68 -1.12 8.34 -15.39
CA SER A 68 -2.26 8.82 -14.61
C SER A 68 -2.91 7.68 -13.80
N GLY A 69 -3.09 6.51 -14.42
CA GLY A 69 -3.66 5.32 -13.77
C GLY A 69 -2.83 4.85 -12.56
N GLU A 70 -1.51 4.84 -12.69
CA GLU A 70 -0.61 4.51 -11.58
C GLU A 70 -0.71 5.52 -10.43
N LYS A 71 -0.90 6.81 -10.74
CA LYS A 71 -1.08 7.84 -9.71
C LYS A 71 -2.43 7.75 -9.00
N TYR A 72 -3.51 7.40 -9.71
CA TYR A 72 -4.79 7.08 -9.07
C TYR A 72 -4.71 5.90 -8.12
N TRP A 73 -3.97 4.85 -8.50
CA TRP A 73 -3.66 3.74 -7.62
C TRP A 73 -2.91 4.22 -6.38
N GLY A 74 -1.81 4.96 -6.54
CA GLY A 74 -1.02 5.49 -5.43
C GLY A 74 -1.84 6.36 -4.48
N ALA A 75 -2.72 7.22 -5.00
CA ALA A 75 -3.62 8.04 -4.19
C ALA A 75 -4.60 7.18 -3.37
N THR A 76 -5.21 6.19 -4.00
CA THR A 76 -6.15 5.27 -3.32
C THR A 76 -5.44 4.45 -2.24
N ALA A 77 -4.27 3.88 -2.56
CA ALA A 77 -3.45 3.12 -1.62
C ALA A 77 -3.01 3.98 -0.43
N ALA A 78 -2.66 5.25 -0.65
CA ALA A 78 -2.33 6.17 0.44
C ALA A 78 -3.53 6.39 1.39
N LEU A 79 -4.75 6.58 0.87
CA LEU A 79 -5.95 6.69 1.73
C LEU A 79 -6.23 5.39 2.50
N LEU A 80 -6.10 4.23 1.86
CA LEU A 80 -6.26 2.94 2.53
C LEU A 80 -5.22 2.74 3.64
N ASN A 81 -3.97 3.14 3.41
CA ASN A 81 -2.93 3.15 4.44
C ASN A 81 -3.29 4.09 5.59
N ALA A 82 -3.81 5.30 5.31
CA ALA A 82 -4.24 6.24 6.35
C ALA A 82 -5.34 5.64 7.25
N ILE A 83 -6.34 4.98 6.64
CA ILE A 83 -7.43 4.30 7.35
C ILE A 83 -6.90 3.13 8.17
N ALA A 84 -6.09 2.27 7.56
CA ALA A 84 -5.53 1.10 8.23
C ALA A 84 -4.61 1.48 9.40
N GLU A 85 -3.76 2.50 9.23
CA GLU A 85 -2.89 3.03 10.28
C GLU A 85 -3.73 3.50 11.48
N LYS A 86 -4.79 4.29 11.23
CA LYS A 86 -5.67 4.78 12.28
C LYS A 86 -6.41 3.66 13.01
N ARG A 87 -6.78 2.60 12.28
CA ARG A 87 -7.53 1.45 12.79
C ARG A 87 -6.65 0.28 13.23
N LYS A 88 -5.32 0.45 13.18
CA LYS A 88 -4.32 -0.59 13.49
C LYS A 88 -4.55 -1.89 12.71
N TRP A 89 -4.90 -1.77 11.44
CA TRP A 89 -5.07 -2.89 10.51
C TRP A 89 -3.78 -3.14 9.71
N PRO A 90 -3.53 -4.40 9.28
CA PRO A 90 -2.49 -4.69 8.30
C PRO A 90 -2.66 -3.84 7.04
N HIS A 91 -1.54 -3.39 6.47
CA HIS A 91 -1.48 -2.57 5.26
C HIS A 91 -0.12 -2.78 4.56
N TYR A 92 0.07 -2.16 3.38
CA TYR A 92 1.24 -2.19 2.48
C TYR A 92 1.26 -3.19 1.32
N SER A 93 0.38 -4.20 1.29
CA SER A 93 0.27 -5.09 0.13
C SER A 93 -1.06 -4.94 -0.62
N HIS A 94 -1.11 -5.40 -1.87
CA HIS A 94 -2.36 -5.50 -2.64
C HIS A 94 -3.43 -6.31 -1.89
N ARG A 95 -3.02 -7.41 -1.24
CA ARG A 95 -3.94 -8.24 -0.44
C ARG A 95 -4.50 -7.42 0.73
N ASP A 96 -3.66 -6.70 1.45
CA ASP A 96 -4.12 -5.91 2.59
C ASP A 96 -5.12 -4.84 2.14
N TYR A 97 -4.91 -4.21 0.98
CA TYR A 97 -5.86 -3.24 0.43
C TYR A 97 -7.22 -3.86 0.11
N ALA A 98 -7.25 -5.05 -0.48
CA ALA A 98 -8.49 -5.78 -0.70
C ALA A 98 -9.19 -6.11 0.64
N ASP A 99 -8.44 -6.59 1.63
CA ASP A 99 -8.99 -6.91 2.96
C ASP A 99 -9.55 -5.66 3.68
N ILE A 100 -8.89 -4.50 3.54
CA ILE A 100 -9.40 -3.23 4.07
C ILE A 100 -10.72 -2.86 3.39
N VAL A 101 -10.81 -3.00 2.06
CA VAL A 101 -12.02 -2.68 1.29
C VAL A 101 -13.19 -3.60 1.67
N GLU A 102 -12.95 -4.89 1.89
CA GLU A 102 -13.98 -5.83 2.35
C GLU A 102 -14.49 -5.43 3.74
N LYS A 103 -13.59 -5.17 4.70
CA LYS A 103 -13.98 -4.73 6.05
C LYS A 103 -14.78 -3.42 6.02
N LEU A 104 -14.37 -2.46 5.20
CA LEU A 104 -15.09 -1.20 5.03
C LEU A 104 -16.48 -1.43 4.43
N SER A 105 -16.60 -2.34 3.47
CA SER A 105 -17.88 -2.68 2.84
C SER A 105 -18.87 -3.26 3.87
N GLU A 106 -18.40 -4.17 4.71
CA GLU A 106 -19.20 -4.78 5.78
C GLU A 106 -19.66 -3.77 6.83
N GLN A 107 -18.81 -2.80 7.17
CA GLN A 107 -19.11 -1.76 8.16
C GLN A 107 -20.09 -0.72 7.63
N LEU A 108 -19.88 -0.28 6.38
CA LEU A 108 -20.75 0.71 5.72
C LEU A 108 -22.05 0.11 5.19
N LYS A 109 -22.17 -1.23 5.19
CA LYS A 109 -23.28 -1.95 4.56
C LYS A 109 -23.45 -1.54 3.08
N GLU A 110 -22.32 -1.29 2.41
CA GLU A 110 -22.25 -0.87 1.02
C GLU A 110 -21.07 -1.58 0.32
N PRO A 111 -21.26 -2.22 -0.84
CA PRO A 111 -20.17 -2.91 -1.52
C PRO A 111 -19.19 -1.91 -2.16
N LEU A 112 -17.99 -1.79 -1.58
CA LEU A 112 -16.92 -0.95 -2.13
C LEU A 112 -16.01 -1.70 -3.11
N GLY A 113 -16.01 -3.04 -3.06
CA GLY A 113 -15.24 -3.91 -3.95
C GLY A 113 -15.34 -3.55 -5.44
N PRO A 114 -16.55 -3.32 -6.00
CA PRO A 114 -16.69 -2.89 -7.39
C PRO A 114 -15.96 -1.58 -7.71
N LEU A 115 -15.96 -0.59 -6.80
CA LEU A 115 -15.23 0.66 -7.02
C LEU A 115 -13.71 0.45 -6.94
N PHE A 116 -13.26 -0.40 -6.03
CA PHE A 116 -11.84 -0.74 -5.89
C PHE A 116 -11.31 -1.49 -7.12
N ALA A 117 -12.08 -2.44 -7.66
CA ALA A 117 -11.71 -3.18 -8.88
C ALA A 117 -11.47 -2.25 -10.09
N ASN A 118 -12.18 -1.12 -10.18
CA ASN A 118 -11.92 -0.10 -11.20
C ASN A 118 -10.56 0.57 -11.02
N THR A 119 -10.14 0.80 -9.77
CA THR A 119 -8.83 1.35 -9.45
C THR A 119 -7.71 0.35 -9.77
N GLU A 120 -7.90 -0.92 -9.45
CA GLU A 120 -6.97 -1.99 -9.85
C GLU A 120 -6.86 -2.10 -11.38
N ARG A 121 -7.96 -1.85 -12.09
CA ARG A 121 -7.96 -1.83 -13.55
C ARG A 121 -7.11 -0.69 -14.12
N LEU A 122 -7.16 0.50 -13.51
CA LEU A 122 -6.27 1.62 -13.84
C LEU A 122 -4.81 1.29 -13.56
N HIS A 123 -4.52 0.65 -12.42
CA HIS A 123 -3.18 0.18 -12.08
C HIS A 123 -2.66 -0.82 -13.13
N ALA A 124 -3.45 -1.82 -13.49
CA ALA A 124 -3.08 -2.79 -14.52
C ALA A 124 -2.82 -2.13 -15.89
N ASN A 125 -3.52 -1.03 -16.19
CA ASN A 125 -3.33 -0.27 -17.42
C ASN A 125 -1.94 0.38 -17.51
N TYR A 126 -1.29 0.70 -16.38
CA TYR A 126 0.06 1.25 -16.38
C TYR A 126 1.06 0.34 -17.12
N TYR A 127 0.98 -0.98 -16.89
CA TYR A 127 1.92 -1.96 -17.46
C TYR A 127 1.64 -2.34 -18.91
N ARG A 128 0.40 -2.17 -19.37
CA ARG A 128 -0.08 -2.79 -20.61
C ARG A 128 -0.82 -1.84 -21.55
N ASN A 129 -1.11 -0.61 -21.11
CA ASN A 129 -1.79 0.45 -21.88
C ASN A 129 -2.94 -0.06 -22.77
N PHE A 130 -3.86 -0.83 -22.18
CA PHE A 130 -4.93 -1.51 -22.91
C PHE A 130 -6.27 -0.78 -22.88
N LEU A 131 -6.41 0.30 -22.09
CA LEU A 131 -7.63 1.09 -22.00
C LEU A 131 -7.67 2.15 -23.09
N SER A 132 -8.80 2.24 -23.79
CA SER A 132 -9.13 3.42 -24.59
C SER A 132 -9.40 4.63 -23.67
N PRO A 133 -9.29 5.88 -24.17
CA PRO A 133 -9.63 7.06 -23.38
C PRO A 133 -11.03 7.02 -22.78
N LEU A 134 -12.02 6.52 -23.52
CA LEU A 134 -13.40 6.37 -23.06
C LEU A 134 -13.49 5.43 -21.85
N ASN A 135 -12.88 4.24 -21.93
CA ASN A 135 -12.94 3.27 -20.84
C ASN A 135 -12.05 3.69 -19.66
N PHE A 136 -10.94 4.38 -19.92
CA PHE A 136 -10.11 4.96 -18.87
C PHE A 136 -10.91 5.96 -18.04
N GLU A 137 -11.66 6.86 -18.69
CA GLU A 137 -12.50 7.83 -17.99
C GLU A 137 -13.58 7.15 -17.14
N ALA A 138 -14.22 6.10 -17.65
CA ALA A 138 -15.21 5.34 -16.88
C ALA A 138 -14.60 4.75 -15.59
N HIS A 139 -13.41 4.13 -15.68
CA HIS A 139 -12.70 3.62 -14.51
C HIS A 139 -12.25 4.73 -13.55
N ARG A 140 -11.72 5.85 -14.09
CA ARG A 140 -11.33 7.04 -13.33
C ARG A 140 -12.49 7.58 -12.49
N GLN A 141 -13.68 7.69 -13.06
CA GLN A 141 -14.86 8.18 -12.33
C GLN A 141 -15.25 7.27 -11.16
N GLN A 142 -15.16 5.94 -11.32
CA GLN A 142 -15.39 5.01 -10.21
C GLN A 142 -14.30 5.11 -9.14
N THR A 143 -13.04 5.30 -9.52
CA THR A 143 -11.94 5.54 -8.58
C THR A 143 -12.12 6.83 -7.80
N LEU A 144 -12.51 7.93 -8.45
CA LEU A 144 -12.78 9.21 -7.77
C LEU A 144 -13.95 9.08 -6.79
N LYS A 145 -14.98 8.30 -7.13
CA LYS A 145 -16.08 7.98 -6.22
C LYS A 145 -15.60 7.20 -4.99
N LEU A 146 -14.71 6.22 -5.16
CA LEU A 146 -14.09 5.51 -4.04
C LEU A 146 -13.28 6.48 -3.16
N ILE A 147 -12.40 7.28 -3.75
CA ILE A 147 -11.59 8.29 -3.06
C ILE A 147 -12.49 9.22 -2.21
N GLY A 148 -13.60 9.70 -2.79
CA GLY A 148 -14.56 10.53 -2.07
C GLY A 148 -15.10 9.85 -0.81
N LYS A 149 -15.48 8.57 -0.91
CA LYS A 149 -15.96 7.78 0.24
C LYS A 149 -14.89 7.59 1.31
N LEU A 150 -13.67 7.23 0.91
CA LEU A 150 -12.55 7.02 1.84
C LEU A 150 -12.17 8.33 2.56
N ARG A 151 -12.24 9.48 1.89
CA ARG A 151 -12.03 10.79 2.52
C ARG A 151 -13.12 11.11 3.55
N THR A 152 -14.39 10.93 3.19
CA THR A 152 -15.51 11.18 4.11
C THR A 152 -15.37 10.35 5.39
N LEU A 153 -14.97 9.08 5.26
CA LEU A 153 -14.66 8.21 6.41
C LEU A 153 -13.58 8.81 7.31
N LEU A 154 -12.46 9.25 6.74
CA LEU A 154 -11.37 9.82 7.51
C LEU A 154 -11.75 11.13 8.22
N THR A 155 -12.55 11.98 7.59
CA THR A 155 -13.04 13.24 8.20
C THR A 155 -14.02 12.96 9.33
N GLN A 156 -15.01 12.08 9.14
CA GLN A 156 -15.99 11.73 10.18
C GLN A 156 -15.31 11.15 11.43
N GLU A 157 -14.25 10.37 11.25
CA GLU A 157 -13.50 9.84 12.38
C GLU A 157 -12.55 10.84 13.04
N GLN A 158 -12.29 12.02 12.46
CA GLN A 158 -11.51 13.09 13.11
C GLN A 158 -12.37 13.88 14.12
N GLU A 159 -13.68 13.84 13.96
CA GLU A 159 -14.66 14.59 14.76
C GLU A 159 -15.22 13.77 15.94
N ALA A 160 -14.94 12.46 15.99
CA ALA A 160 -15.37 11.60 17.09
C ALA A 160 -14.56 11.89 18.37
N PRO A 161 -15.20 12.22 19.52
CA PRO A 161 -14.49 12.42 20.78
C PRO A 161 -13.81 11.11 21.23
N GLN A 162 -12.55 11.24 21.65
CA GLN A 162 -11.74 10.14 22.22
C GLN A 162 -12.25 9.72 23.59
#